data_AF-A0A9E4SY97-F1
#
_entry.id   AF-A0A9E4SY97-F1
#
_cell.length_a   1.000
_cell.length_b   1.000
_cell.length_c   1.000
_cell.angle_alpha   90.00
_cell.angle_beta   90.00
_cell.angle_gamma   90.00
#
_symmetry.space_group_name_H-M   'P 1'
#
loop_
_entity.id
_entity.type
_entity.pdbx_description
1 polymer ?
#
loop_
_entity_poly.entity_id
_entity_poly.type
_entity_poly.pdbx_seq_one_letter_code
_entity_poly.pdbx_strand_id
1 'polypeptide(L)'
;MNQWRKSSAYDKRERLALELSERMTYTRRQVTGAFFARLRAEFSEEELVELAAAIALENFRSKFNPVFAIESGESCDLPWVQQAAQQAAARLH
;
A
#
# COMPACT_ATOMS: atom_id res chain seq x y z
N MET A 1 11.79 -2.62 5.67
CA MET A 1 11.16 -2.00 4.48
C MET A 1 10.85 -0.55 4.82
N ASN A 2 11.33 0.43 4.02
CA ASN A 2 10.91 1.86 3.94
C ASN A 2 12.04 2.81 3.46
N GLN A 3 12.90 2.36 2.53
CA GLN A 3 13.96 3.21 1.96
C GLN A 3 13.51 3.97 0.70
N TRP A 4 12.27 3.75 0.22
CA TRP A 4 11.79 4.32 -1.04
C TRP A 4 11.86 5.85 -1.07
N ARG A 5 11.67 6.51 0.09
CA ARG A 5 11.77 7.98 0.23
C ARG A 5 13.15 8.53 -0.13
N LYS A 6 14.20 7.73 0.06
CA LYS A 6 15.60 8.06 -0.24
C LYS A 6 16.09 7.42 -1.54
N SER A 7 15.30 6.53 -2.14
CA SER A 7 15.67 5.83 -3.36
C SER A 7 15.67 6.80 -4.54
N SER A 8 16.73 6.76 -5.35
CA SER A 8 16.81 7.47 -6.63
C SER A 8 15.93 6.83 -7.72
N ALA A 9 15.36 5.65 -7.48
CA ALA A 9 14.52 4.94 -8.44
C ALA A 9 13.14 5.57 -8.65
N TYR A 10 12.73 6.50 -7.78
CA TYR A 10 11.42 7.14 -7.85
C TYR A 10 11.55 8.64 -8.07
N ASP A 11 10.78 9.14 -9.03
CA ASP A 11 10.62 10.56 -9.27
C ASP A 11 9.72 11.23 -8.21
N LYS A 12 9.47 12.53 -8.38
CA LYS A 12 8.65 13.31 -7.46
C LYS A 12 7.21 12.81 -7.39
N ARG A 13 6.62 12.46 -8.54
CA ARG A 13 5.21 12.09 -8.68
C ARG A 13 4.97 10.69 -8.11
N GLU A 14 5.86 9.74 -8.40
CA GLU A 14 5.86 8.39 -7.83
C GLU A 14 6.01 8.42 -6.30
N ARG A 15 6.89 9.28 -5.77
CA ARG A 15 7.05 9.45 -4.32
C ARG A 15 5.79 9.99 -3.65
N LEU A 16 5.07 10.89 -4.30
CA LEU A 16 3.79 11.39 -3.78
C LEU A 16 2.72 10.30 -3.78
N ALA A 17 2.66 9.47 -4.83
CA ALA A 17 1.75 8.33 -4.89
C ALA A 17 2.04 7.33 -3.76
N LEU A 18 3.32 6.98 -3.54
CA LEU A 18 3.72 6.10 -2.43
C LEU A 18 3.38 6.70 -1.06
N GLU A 19 3.56 8.02 -0.87
CA GLU A 19 3.16 8.69 0.37
C GLU A 19 1.63 8.69 0.56
N LEU A 20 0.85 8.87 -0.51
CA LEU A 20 -0.60 8.77 -0.46
C LEU A 20 -1.04 7.36 -0.06
N SER A 21 -0.45 6.32 -0.65
CA SER A 21 -0.70 4.93 -0.27
C SER A 21 -0.47 4.71 1.22
N GLU A 22 0.67 5.12 1.75
CA GLU A 22 0.96 5.00 3.18
C GLU A 22 -0.05 5.78 4.05
N ARG A 23 -0.46 7.00 3.63
CA ARG A 23 -1.44 7.80 4.39
C ARG A 23 -2.84 7.18 4.37
N MET A 24 -3.24 6.53 3.28
CA MET A 24 -4.54 5.84 3.19
C MET A 24 -4.55 4.49 3.89
N THR A 25 -3.42 3.79 3.97
CA THR A 25 -3.31 2.48 4.60
C THR A 25 -3.12 2.56 6.12
N TYR A 26 -2.27 3.46 6.60
CA TYR A 26 -2.00 3.59 8.03
C TYR A 26 -2.99 4.56 8.69
N THR A 27 -3.91 4.04 9.51
CA THR A 27 -5.00 4.80 10.16
C THR A 27 -4.55 5.99 11.01
N ARG A 28 -3.30 6.00 11.48
CA ARG A 28 -2.71 7.12 12.24
C ARG A 28 -2.19 8.25 11.36
N ARG A 29 -2.18 8.08 10.04
CA ARG A 29 -1.69 9.07 9.07
C ARG A 29 -2.88 9.65 8.33
N GLN A 30 -2.94 10.98 8.29
CA GLN A 30 -4.04 11.71 7.65
C GLN A 30 -3.58 12.28 6.31
N VAL A 31 -4.49 12.35 5.34
CA VAL A 31 -4.30 13.17 4.13
C VAL A 31 -4.58 14.62 4.52
N THR A 32 -3.53 15.35 4.89
CA THR A 32 -3.66 16.75 5.30
C THR A 32 -3.88 17.64 4.08
N GLY A 33 -4.54 18.80 4.26
CA GLY A 33 -4.74 19.76 3.17
C GLY A 33 -3.44 20.20 2.49
N ALA A 34 -2.36 20.40 3.28
CA ALA A 34 -1.03 20.72 2.74
C ALA A 34 -0.43 19.59 1.87
N PHE A 35 -0.69 18.32 2.23
CA PHE A 35 -0.26 17.19 1.41
C PHE A 35 -1.12 17.06 0.15
N PHE A 36 -2.45 17.26 0.26
CA PHE A 36 -3.35 17.24 -0.88
C PHE A 36 -3.04 18.36 -1.89
N ALA A 37 -2.62 19.54 -1.42
CA ALA A 37 -2.16 20.63 -2.29
C ALA A 37 -0.91 20.23 -3.10
N ARG A 38 0.03 19.48 -2.50
CA ARG A 38 1.19 18.93 -3.22
C ARG A 38 0.80 17.88 -4.26
N LEU A 39 -0.23 17.09 -3.98
CA LEU A 39 -0.79 16.13 -4.94
C LEU A 39 -1.42 16.87 -6.14
N ARG A 40 -2.29 17.85 -5.91
CA ARG A 40 -2.92 18.63 -7.00
C ARG A 40 -1.94 19.46 -7.84
N ALA A 41 -0.73 19.69 -7.34
CA ALA A 41 0.33 20.33 -8.12
C ALA A 41 0.96 19.39 -9.16
N GLU A 42 0.88 18.07 -8.93
CA GLU A 42 1.51 17.06 -9.79
C GLU A 42 0.49 16.20 -10.54
N PHE A 43 -0.75 16.09 -10.07
CA PHE A 43 -1.81 15.23 -10.61
C PHE A 43 -3.08 16.02 -10.94
N SER A 44 -3.80 15.61 -12.00
CA SER A 44 -5.16 16.06 -12.26
C SER A 44 -6.16 15.48 -11.25
N GLU A 45 -7.39 15.99 -11.23
CA GLU A 45 -8.42 15.44 -10.33
C GLU A 45 -8.81 14.02 -10.74
N GLU A 46 -8.90 13.72 -12.04
CA GLU A 46 -9.18 12.39 -12.57
C GLU A 46 -8.10 11.39 -12.16
N GLU A 47 -6.83 11.76 -12.30
CA GLU A 47 -5.70 10.93 -11.89
C GLU A 47 -5.72 10.64 -10.39
N LEU A 48 -6.10 11.62 -9.56
CA LEU A 48 -6.22 11.42 -8.11
C LEU A 48 -7.39 10.52 -7.74
N VAL A 49 -8.50 10.58 -8.47
CA VAL A 49 -9.64 9.66 -8.29
C VAL A 49 -9.21 8.23 -8.58
N GLU A 50 -8.55 8.00 -9.72
CA GLU A 50 -8.07 6.66 -10.11
C GLU A 50 -7.03 6.13 -9.11
N LEU A 51 -6.05 6.95 -8.74
CA LEU A 51 -5.02 6.59 -7.79
C LEU A 51 -5.62 6.24 -6.41
N ALA A 52 -6.55 7.05 -5.90
CA ALA A 52 -7.22 6.78 -4.64
C ALA A 52 -8.06 5.50 -4.70
N ALA A 53 -8.75 5.26 -5.82
CA ALA A 53 -9.54 4.05 -6.02
C ALA A 53 -8.67 2.78 -6.03
N ALA A 54 -7.53 2.81 -6.72
CA ALA A 54 -6.58 1.69 -6.75
C ALA A 54 -6.03 1.38 -5.34
N ILE A 55 -5.64 2.41 -4.59
CA ILE A 55 -5.15 2.26 -3.22
C ILE A 55 -6.25 1.71 -2.30
N ALA A 56 -7.48 2.23 -2.43
CA ALA A 56 -8.63 1.77 -1.64
C ALA A 56 -8.94 0.29 -1.89
N LEU A 57 -8.90 -0.15 -3.15
CA LEU A 57 -9.12 -1.55 -3.53
C LEU A 57 -8.09 -2.48 -2.90
N GLU A 58 -6.82 -2.09 -2.88
CA GLU A 58 -5.77 -2.89 -2.25
C GLU A 58 -5.91 -2.92 -0.72
N ASN A 59 -6.30 -1.79 -0.11
CA ASN A 59 -6.64 -1.74 1.30
C ASN A 59 -7.88 -2.59 1.66
N PHE A 60 -8.81 -2.76 0.72
CA PHE A 60 -9.92 -3.71 0.87
C PHE A 60 -9.41 -5.15 0.81
N ARG A 61 -8.64 -5.51 -0.22
CA ARG A 61 -8.08 -6.86 -0.41
C ARG A 61 -7.21 -7.30 0.77
N SER A 62 -6.40 -6.40 1.35
CA SER A 62 -5.59 -6.71 2.53
C SER A 62 -6.39 -7.15 3.77
N LYS A 63 -7.69 -6.81 3.85
CA LYS A 63 -8.60 -7.20 4.94
C LYS A 63 -9.54 -8.32 4.53
N PHE A 64 -9.98 -8.31 3.28
CA PHE A 64 -10.89 -9.31 2.74
C PHE A 64 -10.20 -10.67 2.55
N ASN A 65 -9.03 -10.69 1.91
CA ASN A 65 -8.34 -11.92 1.54
C ASN A 65 -8.01 -12.82 2.75
N PRO A 66 -7.52 -12.29 3.89
CA PRO A 66 -7.25 -13.12 5.07
C PRO A 66 -8.50 -13.80 5.66
N VAL A 67 -9.69 -13.17 5.56
CA VAL A 67 -10.95 -13.75 6.08
C VAL A 67 -11.30 -15.04 5.35
N PHE A 68 -11.00 -15.12 4.07
CA PHE A 68 -11.31 -16.28 3.22
C PHE A 68 -10.08 -17.14 2.92
N ALA A 69 -8.96 -16.92 3.62
CA ALA A 69 -7.68 -17.59 3.38
C ALA A 69 -7.27 -17.60 1.89
N ILE A 70 -7.52 -16.49 1.19
CA ILE A 70 -7.13 -16.35 -0.22
C ILE A 70 -5.60 -16.26 -0.28
N GLU A 71 -4.98 -17.29 -0.83
CA GLU A 71 -3.52 -17.38 -0.96
C GLU A 71 -3.00 -16.50 -2.11
N SER A 72 -1.72 -16.11 -2.01
CA SER A 72 -1.00 -15.57 -3.14
C SER A 72 -0.92 -16.65 -4.22
N GLY A 73 -1.39 -16.33 -5.44
CA GLY A 73 -1.26 -17.26 -6.55
C GLY A 73 0.21 -17.64 -6.84
N GLU A 74 0.41 -18.68 -7.63
CA GLU A 74 1.70 -19.32 -7.94
C GLU A 74 2.80 -18.36 -8.47
N SER A 75 2.45 -17.14 -8.84
CA SER A 75 3.35 -16.14 -9.42
C SER A 75 4.12 -15.30 -8.39
N CYS A 76 3.82 -15.40 -7.09
CA CYS A 76 4.46 -14.53 -6.09
C CYS A 76 5.08 -15.35 -4.94
N ASP A 77 6.25 -15.93 -5.21
CA ASP A 77 7.09 -16.50 -4.18
C ASP A 77 7.66 -15.38 -3.30
N LEU A 78 7.03 -15.18 -2.15
CA LEU A 78 7.50 -14.27 -1.11
C LEU A 78 7.97 -15.10 0.11
N PRO A 79 9.27 -15.41 0.21
CA PRO A 79 9.80 -16.35 1.21
C PRO A 79 9.48 -15.91 2.66
N TRP A 80 9.46 -14.60 2.90
CA TRP A 80 9.14 -14.06 4.22
C TRP A 80 7.65 -14.16 4.58
N VAL A 81 6.74 -14.20 3.59
CA VAL A 81 5.31 -14.40 3.82
C VAL A 81 5.04 -15.86 4.17
N GLN A 82 5.66 -16.80 3.44
CA GLN A 82 5.58 -18.24 3.76
C GLN A 82 6.10 -18.52 5.18
N GLN A 83 7.25 -17.92 5.57
CA GLN A 83 7.76 -18.05 6.94
C GLN A 83 6.81 -17.46 7.99
N ALA A 84 6.24 -16.27 7.76
CA ALA A 84 5.33 -15.65 8.71
C ALA A 84 4.03 -16.47 8.88
N ALA A 85 3.49 -17.04 7.79
CA ALA A 85 2.33 -17.90 7.83
C ALA A 85 2.60 -19.20 8.62
N GLN A 86 3.75 -19.84 8.38
CA GLN A 86 4.18 -21.03 9.14
C GLN A 86 4.33 -20.75 10.64
N GLN A 87 4.93 -19.61 11.00
CA GLN A 87 5.07 -19.19 12.40
C GLN A 87 3.73 -18.89 13.08
N ALA A 88 2.76 -18.30 12.35
CA ALA A 88 1.42 -18.03 12.87
C ALA A 88 0.65 -19.34 13.11
N ALA A 89 0.73 -20.31 12.19
CA ALA A 89 0.12 -21.63 12.35
C ALA A 89 0.71 -22.41 13.53
N ALA A 90 2.03 -22.36 13.72
CA ALA A 90 2.71 -23.03 14.84
C ALA A 90 2.38 -22.45 16.23
N ARG A 91 1.84 -21.23 16.32
CA ARG A 91 1.41 -20.61 17.59
C ARG A 91 -0.02 -20.97 17.99
N LEU A 92 -0.78 -21.59 17.10
CA LEU A 92 -2.16 -22.04 17.32
C LEU A 92 -2.22 -23.51 17.77
N HIS A 93 -1.07 -24.20 17.81
CA HIS A 93 -0.88 -25.56 18.29
C HIS A 93 0.05 -25.58 19.50
#